data_AF-A0A2U1PHK8-F1
#
_entry.id   AF-A0A2U1PHK8-F1
#
_cell.length_a   1.000
_cell.length_b   1.000
_cell.length_c   1.000
_cell.angle_alpha   90.00
_cell.angle_beta   90.00
_cell.angle_gamma   90.00
#
_symmetry.space_group_name_H-M   'P 1'
#
loop_
_entity.id
_entity.type
_entity.pdbx_description
1 polymer ?
#
loop_
_entity_poly.entity_id
_entity_poly.type
_entity_poly.pdbx_seq_one_letter_code
_entity_poly.pdbx_strand_id
1 'polypeptide(L)'
;MAGSSTIPVNFPITLDKPTTVVVVRPPRNEREEEEQEEVLVIEGIEVKNDEFVKFDVFINDEDYVIGTGSGAEKTEFAGSFVKVPHKQRQDAGDCGEKLITTKLRLGISELLEGLGVEADDENILVKLVPKCENVHIVIGGIRIEIE
;
A
#
# COMPACT_ATOMS: atom_id res chain seq x y z
N MET A 1 -17.80 3.13 17.52
CA MET A 1 -18.11 3.56 16.15
C MET A 1 -16.94 4.40 15.65
N ALA A 2 -16.05 3.83 14.84
CA ALA A 2 -14.98 4.57 14.19
C ALA A 2 -15.15 4.35 12.68
N GLY A 3 -15.70 5.35 12.00
CA GLY A 3 -15.77 5.36 10.54
C GLY A 3 -14.35 5.51 9.99
N SER A 4 -13.88 4.51 9.23
CA SER A 4 -12.74 4.67 8.36
C SER A 4 -13.23 5.46 7.16
N SER A 5 -12.90 6.76 7.14
CA SER A 5 -13.30 7.67 6.07
C SER A 5 -12.56 7.26 4.78
N THR A 6 -13.31 6.87 3.74
CA THR A 6 -12.80 6.73 2.37
C THR A 6 -12.58 8.14 1.80
N ILE A 7 -11.40 8.70 2.06
CA ILE A 7 -11.02 10.03 1.59
C ILE A 7 -10.22 9.85 0.29
N PRO A 8 -10.47 10.61 -0.78
CA PRO A 8 -9.49 10.76 -1.85
C PRO A 8 -8.21 11.32 -1.22
N VAL A 9 -7.21 10.46 -1.06
CA VAL A 9 -6.01 10.81 -0.28
C VAL A 9 -5.15 11.79 -1.07
N ASN A 10 -5.04 13.00 -0.53
CA ASN A 10 -4.03 13.95 -0.98
C ASN A 10 -2.67 13.47 -0.48
N PHE A 11 -1.85 12.99 -1.41
CA PHE A 11 -0.45 12.70 -1.11
C PHE A 11 0.37 13.98 -0.96
N PRO A 12 1.42 13.97 -0.12
CA PRO A 12 1.88 12.84 0.70
C PRO A 12 1.02 12.59 1.96
N ILE A 13 0.86 11.33 2.35
CA ILE A 13 0.13 10.93 3.56
C ILE A 13 1.07 10.35 4.63
N THR A 14 0.78 10.59 5.91
CA THR A 14 1.49 9.98 7.03
C THR A 14 0.73 8.77 7.56
N LEU A 15 1.41 7.63 7.72
CA LEU A 15 0.80 6.40 8.25
C LEU A 15 0.95 6.29 9.77
N ASP A 16 0.22 7.12 10.51
CA ASP A 16 0.11 7.00 11.97
C ASP A 16 -0.94 5.95 12.41
N LYS A 17 -1.89 5.65 11.52
CA LYS A 17 -3.06 4.79 11.76
C LYS A 17 -3.35 3.94 10.53
N PRO A 18 -4.15 2.86 10.66
CA PRO A 18 -4.60 2.12 9.50
C PRO A 18 -5.40 3.02 8.56
N THR A 19 -4.90 3.17 7.34
CA THR A 19 -5.46 4.05 6.30
C THR A 19 -5.90 3.21 5.12
N THR A 20 -7.11 3.46 4.63
CA THR A 20 -7.66 2.83 3.43
C THR A 20 -7.62 3.85 2.30
N VAL A 21 -7.10 3.43 1.15
CA VAL A 21 -6.93 4.24 -0.05
C VAL A 21 -7.65 3.55 -1.20
N VAL A 22 -8.46 4.31 -1.93
CA VAL A 22 -9.04 3.84 -3.19
C VAL A 22 -8.01 4.05 -4.29
N VAL A 23 -7.63 2.99 -5.00
CA VAL A 23 -6.71 3.05 -6.13
C VAL A 23 -7.46 2.64 -7.38
N VAL A 24 -7.38 3.49 -8.42
CA VAL A 24 -8.01 3.22 -9.71
C VAL A 24 -7.13 2.25 -10.49
N ARG A 25 -7.74 1.19 -11.02
CA ARG A 25 -7.08 0.23 -11.89
C ARG A 25 -6.94 0.81 -13.31
N PRO A 26 -5.81 0.55 -13.98
CA PRO A 26 -5.68 0.88 -15.40
C PRO A 26 -6.66 0.03 -16.24
N PRO A 27 -7.26 0.58 -17.31
CA PRO A 27 -8.22 -0.14 -18.15
C PRO A 27 -7.56 -1.34 -18.83
N ARG A 28 -8.16 -2.53 -18.65
CA ARG A 28 -7.65 -3.82 -19.15
C ARG A 28 -8.38 -4.20 -20.44
N ASN A 29 -7.63 -4.69 -21.43
CA ASN A 29 -8.22 -5.36 -22.60
C ASN A 29 -8.14 -6.87 -22.40
N GLU A 30 -9.26 -7.59 -22.55
CA GLU A 30 -9.45 -9.05 -22.38
C GLU A 30 -8.46 -9.94 -23.19
N ARG A 31 -7.65 -9.36 -24.09
CA ARG A 31 -6.69 -10.11 -24.92
C ARG A 31 -5.30 -10.24 -24.30
N GLU A 32 -5.01 -9.45 -23.28
CA GLU A 32 -3.68 -9.33 -22.68
C GLU A 32 -3.60 -9.94 -21.27
N GLU A 33 -4.70 -10.57 -20.83
CA GLU A 33 -4.96 -11.04 -19.46
C GLU A 33 -3.98 -12.08 -18.91
N GLU A 34 -3.35 -12.86 -19.79
CA GLU A 34 -2.51 -13.99 -19.38
C GLU A 34 -1.01 -13.65 -19.35
N GLU A 35 -0.60 -12.52 -19.94
CA GLU A 35 0.83 -12.16 -20.07
C GLU A 35 1.25 -10.97 -19.19
N GLN A 36 0.31 -10.18 -18.68
CA GLN A 36 0.60 -8.91 -18.01
C GLN A 36 0.37 -8.99 -16.49
N GLU A 37 1.40 -8.65 -15.70
CA GLU A 37 1.36 -8.69 -14.24
C GLU A 37 0.89 -7.33 -13.69
N GLU A 38 -0.23 -7.32 -12.96
CA GLU A 38 -0.67 -6.12 -12.25
C GLU A 38 0.19 -5.93 -10.99
N VAL A 39 0.95 -4.83 -10.95
CA VAL A 39 1.88 -4.49 -9.86
C VAL A 39 1.39 -3.24 -9.13
N LEU A 40 1.08 -3.38 -7.84
CA LEU A 40 0.85 -2.26 -6.94
C LEU A 40 2.17 -1.61 -6.55
N VAL A 41 2.35 -0.35 -6.93
CA VAL A 41 3.54 0.44 -6.67
C VAL A 41 3.23 1.53 -5.66
N ILE A 42 3.88 1.47 -4.50
CA ILE A 42 3.87 2.52 -3.48
C ILE A 42 5.17 3.31 -3.63
N GLU A 43 5.05 4.58 -3.98
CA GLU A 43 6.17 5.49 -4.23
C GLU A 43 6.33 6.53 -3.12
N GLY A 44 7.55 7.07 -3.01
CA GLY A 44 7.86 8.13 -2.08
C GLY A 44 7.69 7.70 -0.62
N ILE A 45 8.08 6.47 -0.28
CA ILE A 45 8.07 5.99 1.11
C ILE A 45 9.27 6.62 1.81
N GLU A 46 9.04 7.68 2.58
CA GLU A 46 10.06 8.35 3.38
C GLU A 46 10.03 7.84 4.81
N VAL A 47 11.15 7.26 5.25
CA VAL A 47 11.31 6.69 6.59
C VAL A 47 12.67 7.05 7.16
N LYS A 48 12.76 7.14 8.50
CA LYS A 48 14.05 7.34 9.19
C LYS A 48 14.85 6.04 9.19
N ASN A 49 16.16 6.14 8.90
CA ASN A 49 17.03 4.96 8.84
C ASN A 49 17.34 4.31 10.21
N ASP A 50 17.20 5.08 11.29
CA ASP A 50 17.49 4.60 12.65
C ASP A 50 16.30 3.86 13.28
N GLU A 51 15.13 3.89 12.63
CA GLU A 51 13.89 3.32 13.17
C GLU A 51 13.50 2.02 12.46
N PHE A 52 12.90 1.11 13.22
CA PHE A 52 12.28 -0.07 12.66
C PHE A 52 10.90 0.28 12.12
N VAL A 53 10.73 0.15 10.80
CA VAL A 53 9.46 0.43 10.14
C VAL A 53 8.85 -0.87 9.66
N LYS A 54 7.59 -1.10 10.01
CA LYS A 54 6.81 -2.19 9.45
C LYS A 54 5.38 -1.73 9.20
N PHE A 55 4.90 -1.95 7.98
CA PHE A 55 3.48 -1.86 7.67
C PHE A 55 3.07 -2.99 6.73
N ASP A 56 1.85 -3.46 6.94
CA ASP A 56 1.24 -4.51 6.15
C ASP A 56 0.29 -3.87 5.14
N VAL A 57 0.25 -4.41 3.93
CA VAL A 57 -0.58 -3.96 2.81
C VAL A 57 -1.62 -5.03 2.54
N PHE A 58 -2.88 -4.62 2.56
CA PHE A 58 -4.02 -5.46 2.28
C PHE A 58 -4.81 -4.89 1.12
N ILE A 59 -5.42 -5.77 0.34
CA ILE A 59 -6.30 -5.41 -0.77
C ILE A 59 -7.70 -5.93 -0.43
N ASN A 60 -8.70 -5.14 -0.83
CA ASN A 60 -10.08 -5.44 -0.62
C ASN A 60 -10.91 -4.88 -1.77
N ASP A 61 -12.09 -5.45 -1.95
CA ASP A 61 -13.09 -5.00 -2.90
C ASP A 61 -13.87 -3.79 -2.34
N GLU A 62 -14.36 -2.91 -3.22
CA GLU A 62 -15.04 -1.66 -2.88
C GLU A 62 -16.33 -1.84 -2.07
N ASP A 63 -16.96 -3.02 -2.13
CA ASP A 63 -18.22 -3.32 -1.45
C ASP A 63 -18.08 -3.44 0.10
N TYR A 64 -16.84 -3.44 0.63
CA TYR A 64 -16.60 -3.54 2.08
C TYR A 64 -17.11 -2.33 2.89
N VAL A 65 -17.30 -1.17 2.27
CA VAL A 65 -17.56 0.08 3.01
C VAL A 65 -19.05 0.34 3.22
N ILE A 66 -19.95 -0.29 2.45
CA ILE A 66 -21.39 0.00 2.51
C ILE A 66 -22.20 -1.27 2.80
N GLY A 67 -22.18 -1.69 4.07
CA GLY A 67 -23.47 -2.02 4.67
C GLY A 67 -23.77 -3.45 5.13
N THR A 68 -22.80 -4.36 5.28
CA THR A 68 -23.10 -5.61 6.00
C THR A 68 -21.94 -6.05 6.89
N GLY A 69 -22.23 -6.25 8.18
CA GLY A 69 -21.28 -6.74 9.18
C GLY A 69 -20.88 -8.20 9.03
N SER A 70 -20.67 -8.69 7.80
CA SER A 70 -20.26 -10.05 7.48
C SER A 70 -19.21 -10.03 6.38
N GLY A 71 -17.97 -10.36 6.73
CA GLY A 71 -16.91 -10.47 5.73
C GLY A 71 -15.52 -10.31 6.32
N ALA A 72 -15.16 -11.11 7.32
CA ALA A 72 -13.76 -11.28 7.70
C ALA A 72 -12.95 -12.05 6.62
N GLU A 73 -13.57 -12.37 5.48
CA GLU A 73 -13.12 -13.41 4.55
C GLU A 73 -12.65 -12.89 3.18
N LYS A 74 -12.76 -11.57 2.89
CA LYS A 74 -12.37 -11.00 1.58
C LYS A 74 -11.26 -9.94 1.65
N THR A 75 -10.42 -9.95 2.69
CA THR A 75 -9.25 -9.08 2.75
C THR A 75 -8.01 -9.91 2.45
N GLU A 76 -7.43 -9.70 1.27
CA GLU A 76 -6.24 -10.42 0.83
C GLU A 76 -4.97 -9.67 1.22
N PHE A 77 -3.98 -10.41 1.70
CA PHE A 77 -2.70 -9.85 2.12
C PHE A 77 -1.78 -9.72 0.90
N ALA A 78 -1.52 -8.48 0.50
CA ALA A 78 -0.68 -8.19 -0.67
C ALA A 78 0.82 -8.18 -0.34
N GLY A 79 1.17 -7.80 0.89
CA GLY A 79 2.57 -7.81 1.29
C GLY A 79 2.83 -7.03 2.58
N SER A 80 4.09 -7.02 2.98
CA SER A 80 4.56 -6.23 4.12
C SER A 80 5.82 -5.49 3.71
N PHE A 81 5.87 -4.20 4.04
CA PHE A 81 7.10 -3.44 3.97
C PHE A 81 7.78 -3.49 5.32
N VAL A 82 9.04 -3.94 5.33
CA VAL A 82 9.87 -3.97 6.53
C VAL A 82 11.18 -3.25 6.27
N LYS A 83 11.44 -2.23 7.06
CA LYS A 83 12.74 -1.58 7.15
C LYS A 83 13.35 -1.90 8.50
N VAL A 84 14.49 -2.58 8.46
CA VAL A 84 15.31 -2.83 9.64
C VAL A 84 16.26 -1.65 9.83
N PRO A 85 16.40 -1.13 11.07
CA PRO A 85 17.33 -0.07 11.37
C PRO A 85 18.75 -0.58 11.16
N HIS A 86 19.58 0.22 10.49
CA HIS A 86 20.97 -0.14 10.27
C HIS A 86 21.86 1.08 10.39
N LYS A 87 22.99 0.92 11.09
CA LYS A 87 24.03 1.95 11.17
C LYS A 87 24.69 2.07 9.81
N GLN A 88 24.27 3.07 9.05
CA GLN A 88 25.03 3.51 7.90
C GLN A 88 26.32 4.15 8.41
N ARG A 89 27.48 3.71 7.88
CA ARG A 89 28.76 4.32 8.25
C ARG A 89 28.70 5.81 7.90
N GLN A 90 28.90 6.65 8.90
CA GLN A 90 29.09 8.08 8.71
C GLN A 90 30.53 8.27 8.25
N ASP A 91 30.73 8.67 7.00
CA ASP A 91 31.94 9.42 6.65
C ASP A 91 31.93 10.70 7.50
N ALA A 92 33.06 10.99 8.14
CA ALA A 92 33.21 12.05 9.14
C ALA A 92 32.86 13.42 8.55
N GLY A 93 31.61 13.86 8.68
CA GLY A 93 31.17 15.16 8.21
C GLY A 93 29.66 15.39 8.10
N ASP A 94 28.83 14.34 8.07
CA ASP A 94 27.39 14.47 7.78
C ASP A 94 26.51 14.06 8.98
N CYS A 95 26.24 15.01 9.88
CA CYS A 95 25.33 14.89 11.03
C CYS A 95 23.87 15.14 10.63
N GLY A 96 23.38 14.44 9.59
CA GLY A 96 21.99 14.50 9.18
C GLY A 96 21.21 13.28 9.64
N GLU A 97 20.02 13.49 10.20
CA GLU A 97 18.96 12.48 10.27
C GLU A 97 18.63 12.01 8.84
N LYS A 98 19.20 10.87 8.42
CA LYS A 98 19.04 10.38 7.04
C LYS A 98 17.65 9.78 6.85
N LEU A 99 16.78 10.56 6.24
CA LEU A 99 15.54 10.07 5.64
C LEU A 99 15.91 9.24 4.41
N ILE A 100 15.33 8.05 4.32
CA ILE A 100 15.47 7.19 3.15
C ILE A 100 14.15 7.24 2.41
N THR A 101 14.23 7.59 1.13
CA THR A 101 13.13 7.44 0.19
C THR A 101 13.23 6.07 -0.46
N THR A 102 12.17 5.27 -0.34
CA THR A 102 12.07 3.94 -0.95
C THR A 102 10.78 3.80 -1.74
N LYS A 103 10.70 2.74 -2.54
CA LYS A 103 9.48 2.33 -3.25
C LYS A 103 9.22 0.85 -2.96
N LEU A 104 7.95 0.49 -2.85
CA LEU A 104 7.49 -0.90 -2.73
C LEU A 104 6.75 -1.27 -4.01
N ARG A 105 7.01 -2.48 -4.50
CA ARG A 105 6.30 -3.10 -5.62
C ARG A 105 5.75 -4.43 -5.16
N LEU A 106 4.48 -4.68 -5.39
CA LEU A 106 3.79 -5.92 -5.02
C LEU A 106 3.02 -6.40 -6.25
N GLY A 107 3.30 -7.61 -6.73
CA GLY A 107 2.46 -8.27 -7.73
C GLY A 107 1.13 -8.66 -7.09
N ILE A 108 0.02 -8.23 -7.68
CA ILE A 108 -1.33 -8.40 -7.13
C ILE A 108 -2.25 -9.18 -8.08
N SER A 109 -1.76 -9.61 -9.25
CA SER A 109 -2.52 -10.37 -10.25
C SER A 109 -3.22 -11.60 -9.67
N GLU A 110 -2.48 -12.46 -8.95
CA GLU A 110 -3.03 -13.66 -8.31
C GLU A 110 -4.07 -13.32 -7.23
N LEU A 111 -3.87 -12.22 -6.51
CA LEU A 111 -4.77 -11.78 -5.44
C LEU A 111 -6.07 -11.19 -5.98
N LEU A 112 -6.00 -10.51 -7.12
CA LEU A 112 -7.18 -9.98 -7.79
C LEU A 112 -8.06 -11.11 -8.34
N GLU A 113 -7.45 -12.16 -8.89
CA GLU A 113 -8.17 -13.38 -9.28
C GLU A 113 -8.85 -14.04 -8.07
N GLY A 114 -8.13 -14.15 -6.94
CA GLY A 114 -8.65 -14.72 -5.69
C GLY A 114 -9.81 -13.94 -5.07
N LEU A 115 -9.83 -12.61 -5.22
CA LEU A 115 -10.92 -11.75 -4.76
C LEU A 115 -12.15 -11.80 -5.67
N GLY A 116 -12.00 -12.26 -6.93
CA GLY A 116 -13.07 -12.28 -7.92
C GLY A 116 -13.49 -10.87 -8.35
N VAL A 117 -12.57 -9.91 -8.33
CA VAL A 117 -12.77 -8.55 -8.83
C VAL A 117 -12.92 -8.64 -10.35
N GLU A 118 -14.04 -8.20 -10.91
CA GLU A 118 -14.31 -8.35 -12.34
C GLU A 118 -13.44 -7.36 -13.14
N ALA A 119 -13.28 -7.63 -14.44
CA ALA A 119 -12.50 -6.76 -15.34
C ALA A 119 -13.09 -5.34 -15.46
N ASP A 120 -14.36 -5.16 -15.11
CA ASP A 120 -15.09 -3.89 -15.09
C ASP A 120 -14.93 -3.11 -13.77
N ASP A 121 -14.39 -3.70 -12.71
CA ASP A 121 -14.18 -3.00 -11.45
C ASP A 121 -12.96 -2.06 -11.57
N GLU A 122 -13.27 -0.78 -11.72
CA GLU A 122 -12.31 0.31 -11.92
C GLU A 122 -11.54 0.66 -10.64
N ASN A 123 -11.98 0.20 -9.46
CA ASN A 123 -11.48 0.66 -8.18
C ASN A 123 -11.17 -0.51 -7.22
N ILE A 124 -10.00 -0.47 -6.59
CA ILE A 124 -9.66 -1.38 -5.49
C ILE A 124 -9.37 -0.61 -4.21
N LEU A 125 -9.68 -1.22 -3.07
CA LEU A 125 -9.35 -0.68 -1.76
C LEU A 125 -8.03 -1.25 -1.26
N VAL A 126 -7.01 -0.40 -1.21
CA VAL A 126 -5.72 -0.72 -0.59
C VAL A 126 -5.72 -0.22 0.85
N LYS A 127 -5.59 -1.14 1.81
CA LYS A 127 -5.50 -0.82 3.23
C LYS A 127 -4.07 -0.99 3.72
N LEU A 128 -3.51 0.09 4.23
CA LEU A 128 -2.18 0.16 4.80
C LEU A 128 -2.29 0.12 6.32
N VAL A 129 -1.67 -0.86 6.95
CA VAL A 129 -1.73 -1.07 8.40
C VAL A 129 -0.33 -0.94 8.99
N PRO A 130 0.03 0.20 9.62
CA PRO A 130 1.28 0.31 10.35
C PRO A 130 1.26 -0.64 11.55
N LYS A 131 2.32 -1.43 11.70
CA LYS A 131 2.54 -2.34 12.84
C LYS A 131 3.47 -1.75 13.90
N CYS A 132 4.12 -0.63 13.60
CA CYS A 132 4.97 0.08 14.54
C CYS A 132 4.22 1.29 15.10
N GLU A 133 4.30 1.49 16.42
CA GLU A 133 3.82 2.69 17.09
C GLU A 133 4.90 3.78 17.06
N ASN A 134 4.51 5.04 16.89
CA ASN A 134 5.38 6.24 16.86
C ASN A 134 6.43 6.31 15.74
N VAL A 135 6.21 5.65 14.61
CA VAL A 135 7.10 5.75 13.45
C VAL A 135 6.54 6.72 12.43
N HIS A 136 7.37 7.68 11.99
CA HIS A 136 7.03 8.56 10.89
C HIS A 136 7.27 7.86 9.56
N ILE A 137 6.18 7.44 8.92
CA ILE A 137 6.17 6.88 7.57
C ILE A 137 5.37 7.82 6.71
N VAL A 138 6.02 8.42 5.71
CA VAL A 138 5.34 9.24 4.72
C VAL A 138 5.25 8.45 3.42
N ILE A 139 4.09 8.45 2.79
CA ILE A 139 3.88 7.86 1.47
C ILE A 139 3.58 8.97 0.49
N GLY A 140 4.34 9.02 -0.60
CA GLY A 140 4.19 10.02 -1.66
C GLY A 140 3.18 9.65 -2.74
N GLY A 141 2.83 8.38 -2.90
CA GLY A 141 1.83 7.96 -3.88
C GLY A 141 1.61 6.45 -3.89
N ILE A 142 0.45 6.05 -4.39
CA ILE A 142 0.10 4.65 -4.66
C ILE A 142 -0.50 4.60 -6.06
N ARG A 143 0.02 3.70 -6.90
CA ARG A 143 -0.50 3.46 -8.26
C ARG A 143 -0.39 1.99 -8.61
N ILE A 144 -1.16 1.57 -9.60
CA ILE A 144 -1.06 0.23 -10.18
C ILE A 144 -0.44 0.39 -11.56
N GLU A 145 0.63 -0.36 -11.81
CA GLU A 145 1.29 -0.43 -13.10
C GLU A 145 1.08 -1.84 -13.66
N ILE A 146 1.03 -1.95 -14.99
CA ILE A 146 0.98 -3.23 -15.68
C ILE A 146 2.38 -3.49 -16.24
N GLU A 147 3.05 -4.55 -15.77
CA GLU A 147 4.42 -4.95 -16.19
C GLU A 147 4.40 -6.25 -17.01
#